data_AF-A0A094ARZ1-F1
#
_entry.id   AF-A0A094ARZ1-F1
#
_cell.length_a   1.000
_cell.length_b   1.000
_cell.length_c   1.000
_cell.angle_alpha   90.00
_cell.angle_beta   90.00
_cell.angle_gamma   90.00
#
_symmetry.space_group_name_H-M   'P 1'
#
loop_
_entity.id
_entity.type
_entity.pdbx_description
1 polymer ?
#
loop_
_entity_poly.entity_id
_entity_poly.type
_entity_poly.pdbx_seq_one_letter_code
_entity_poly.pdbx_strand_id
1 'polypeptide(L)'
;LDPLTAPPGKFTAQDPAFTPLDATFLSTLGITVKADPEGFLAITENTLVYSIAGYLDMDWVISQGPWPAAMVCGDVEGFIRGNEESAREARRAMARGEGKTRISCPTRREVEEILEMLGGCDLVDLVGKEGSALAGWDAIGHQKVYWRRKVGE
;
A
#
# COMPACT_ATOMS: atom_id res chain seq x y z
N LEU A 1 -14.39 -16.19 -6.60
CA LEU A 1 -13.49 -15.51 -7.55
C LEU A 1 -12.34 -16.47 -7.81
N ASP A 2 -12.17 -16.94 -9.04
CA ASP A 2 -11.12 -17.91 -9.40
C ASP A 2 -10.27 -17.29 -10.53
N PRO A 3 -8.97 -17.07 -10.32
CA PRO A 3 -8.12 -16.47 -11.35
C PRO A 3 -7.90 -17.38 -12.56
N LEU A 4 -8.05 -18.71 -12.43
CA LEU A 4 -7.86 -19.64 -13.55
C LEU A 4 -8.99 -19.59 -14.58
N THR A 5 -10.19 -19.21 -14.16
CA THR A 5 -11.38 -19.15 -15.02
C THR A 5 -11.79 -17.71 -15.36
N ALA A 6 -11.07 -16.73 -14.84
CA ALA A 6 -11.31 -15.32 -15.12
C ALA A 6 -10.73 -14.86 -16.46
N PRO A 7 -11.26 -13.78 -17.06
CA PRO A 7 -10.60 -13.12 -18.18
C PRO A 7 -9.17 -12.69 -17.81
N PRO A 8 -8.20 -12.82 -18.73
CA PRO A 8 -6.83 -12.38 -18.50
C PRO A 8 -6.76 -10.93 -18.01
N GLY A 9 -5.87 -10.65 -17.04
CA GLY A 9 -5.71 -9.31 -16.47
C GLY A 9 -6.74 -8.93 -15.40
N LYS A 10 -7.76 -9.76 -15.15
CA LYS A 10 -8.69 -9.55 -14.01
C LYS A 10 -7.98 -9.60 -12.66
N PHE A 11 -6.98 -10.48 -12.54
CA PHE A 11 -6.10 -10.56 -11.39
C PHE A 11 -4.70 -10.19 -11.84
N THR A 12 -4.16 -9.15 -11.22
CA THR A 12 -2.83 -8.64 -11.54
C THR A 12 -1.99 -8.62 -10.28
N ALA A 13 -0.72 -8.99 -10.41
CA ALA A 13 0.26 -8.85 -9.35
C ALA A 13 1.49 -8.10 -9.87
N GLN A 14 2.07 -7.29 -9.00
CA GLN A 14 3.32 -6.59 -9.26
C GLN A 14 4.11 -6.55 -7.96
N ASP A 15 5.40 -6.82 -8.06
CA ASP A 15 6.38 -6.52 -7.02
C ASP A 15 7.72 -6.33 -7.74
N PRO A 16 8.48 -5.23 -7.49
CA PRO A 16 9.80 -5.04 -8.07
C PRO A 16 10.81 -6.14 -7.68
N ALA A 17 10.55 -6.89 -6.61
CA ALA A 17 11.36 -8.02 -6.16
C ALA A 17 10.97 -9.36 -6.80
N PHE A 18 9.90 -9.43 -7.61
CA PHE A 18 9.54 -10.69 -8.28
C PHE A 18 10.64 -11.16 -9.23
N THR A 19 11.04 -12.40 -9.03
CA THR A 19 11.93 -13.13 -9.92
C THR A 19 11.16 -13.72 -11.10
N PRO A 20 11.85 -14.19 -12.16
CA PRO A 20 11.19 -14.92 -13.24
C PRO A 20 10.43 -16.17 -12.76
N LEU A 21 10.88 -16.79 -11.66
CA LEU A 21 10.21 -17.94 -11.07
C LEU A 21 8.87 -17.54 -10.43
N ASP A 22 8.84 -16.42 -9.70
CA ASP A 22 7.60 -15.88 -9.11
C ASP A 22 6.59 -15.55 -10.20
N ALA A 23 7.04 -14.89 -11.27
CA ALA A 23 6.20 -14.57 -12.41
C ALA A 23 5.59 -15.82 -13.08
N THR A 24 6.42 -16.85 -13.25
CA THR A 24 5.98 -18.13 -13.82
C THR A 24 4.96 -18.81 -12.90
N PHE A 25 5.25 -18.89 -11.60
CA PHE A 25 4.38 -19.51 -10.61
C PHE A 25 3.02 -18.81 -10.53
N LEU A 26 2.99 -17.48 -10.39
CA LEU A 26 1.74 -16.70 -10.35
C LEU A 26 0.93 -16.84 -11.65
N SER A 27 1.61 -16.91 -12.79
CA SER A 27 0.95 -17.17 -14.08
C SER A 27 0.28 -18.55 -14.12
N THR A 28 0.86 -19.58 -13.48
CA THR A 28 0.21 -20.90 -13.36
C THR A 28 -1.07 -20.86 -12.53
N LEU A 29 -1.24 -19.85 -11.68
CA LEU A 29 -2.45 -19.62 -10.89
C LEU A 29 -3.48 -18.74 -11.63
N GLY A 30 -3.20 -18.29 -12.86
CA GLY A 30 -4.08 -17.40 -13.63
C GLY A 30 -3.92 -15.91 -13.31
N ILE A 31 -2.85 -15.52 -12.61
CA ILE A 31 -2.55 -14.13 -12.25
C ILE A 31 -1.63 -13.52 -13.30
N THR A 32 -2.00 -12.37 -13.86
CA THR A 32 -1.14 -11.61 -14.76
C THR A 32 -0.08 -10.89 -13.95
N VAL A 33 1.20 -11.22 -14.16
CA VAL A 33 2.30 -10.49 -13.51
C VAL A 33 2.71 -9.30 -14.37
N LYS A 34 2.85 -8.14 -13.71
CA LYS A 34 3.22 -6.86 -14.32
C LYS A 34 4.58 -6.40 -13.82
N ALA A 35 5.33 -5.77 -14.70
CA ALA A 35 6.57 -5.09 -14.33
C ALA A 35 6.23 -3.77 -13.63
N ASP A 36 7.04 -3.36 -12.65
CA ASP A 36 6.94 -2.03 -12.05
C ASP A 36 7.22 -0.93 -13.11
N PRO A 37 6.38 0.13 -13.23
CA PRO A 37 5.20 0.48 -12.44
C PRO A 37 3.83 0.13 -13.10
N GLU A 38 3.78 -0.78 -14.08
CA GLU A 38 2.60 -1.05 -14.92
C GLU A 38 1.34 -1.47 -14.14
N GLY A 39 1.50 -2.16 -13.03
CA GLY A 39 0.43 -2.57 -12.13
C GLY A 39 -0.28 -1.39 -11.48
N PHE A 40 0.44 -0.32 -11.13
CA PHE A 40 -0.18 0.91 -10.63
C PHE A 40 -0.98 1.60 -11.73
N LEU A 41 -0.46 1.61 -12.95
CA LEU A 41 -1.12 2.20 -14.11
C LEU A 41 -2.37 1.42 -14.56
N ALA A 42 -2.52 0.17 -14.11
CA ALA A 42 -3.70 -0.64 -14.36
C ALA A 42 -4.85 -0.39 -13.38
N ILE A 43 -4.63 0.42 -12.32
CA ILE A 43 -5.66 0.74 -11.33
C ILE A 43 -6.74 1.61 -11.98
N THR A 44 -7.98 1.20 -11.76
CA THR A 44 -9.18 1.92 -12.16
C THR A 44 -10.12 2.11 -10.98
N GLU A 45 -11.12 2.95 -11.16
CA GLU A 45 -12.21 3.18 -10.21
C GLU A 45 -12.98 1.93 -9.76
N ASN A 46 -12.88 0.82 -10.51
CA ASN A 46 -13.54 -0.45 -10.21
C ASN A 46 -12.58 -1.51 -9.65
N THR A 47 -11.36 -1.11 -9.29
CA THR A 47 -10.30 -2.03 -8.84
C THR A 47 -10.33 -2.18 -7.32
N LEU A 48 -10.10 -3.40 -6.84
CA LEU A 48 -9.69 -3.67 -5.46
C LEU A 48 -8.16 -3.75 -5.44
N VAL A 49 -7.52 -2.90 -4.65
CA VAL A 49 -6.07 -2.96 -4.41
C VAL A 49 -5.81 -3.71 -3.10
N TYR A 50 -4.92 -4.69 -3.13
CA TYR A 50 -4.45 -5.40 -1.95
C TYR A 50 -2.93 -5.21 -1.85
N SER A 51 -2.48 -4.48 -0.83
CA SER A 51 -1.09 -4.07 -0.63
C SER A 51 -0.54 -4.65 0.67
N ILE A 52 0.46 -5.53 0.55
CA ILE A 52 1.23 -6.08 1.68
C ILE A 52 2.57 -5.34 1.75
N ALA A 53 2.97 -4.92 2.95
CA ALA A 53 4.23 -4.21 3.19
C ALA A 53 4.36 -2.94 2.33
N GLY A 54 3.30 -2.12 2.35
CA GLY A 54 3.19 -0.89 1.55
C GLY A 54 4.35 0.09 1.76
N TYR A 55 4.68 0.81 0.68
CA TYR A 55 5.63 1.92 0.68
C TYR A 55 4.86 3.22 0.43
N LEU A 56 5.22 4.31 1.12
CA LEU A 56 4.56 5.61 0.96
C LEU A 56 4.63 6.13 -0.48
N ASP A 57 5.68 5.76 -1.22
CA ASP A 57 5.81 6.08 -2.64
C ASP A 57 4.71 5.40 -3.49
N MET A 58 4.30 4.18 -3.14
CA MET A 58 3.19 3.49 -3.80
C MET A 58 1.86 4.16 -3.45
N ASP A 59 1.63 4.45 -2.16
CA ASP A 59 0.42 5.13 -1.71
C ASP A 59 0.27 6.49 -2.42
N TRP A 60 1.38 7.21 -2.61
CA TRP A 60 1.41 8.44 -3.38
C TRP A 60 1.08 8.20 -4.85
N VAL A 61 1.73 7.26 -5.54
CA VAL A 61 1.42 6.96 -6.96
C VAL A 61 -0.05 6.61 -7.16
N ILE A 62 -0.64 5.82 -6.26
CA ILE A 62 -2.07 5.47 -6.29
C ILE A 62 -2.94 6.73 -6.12
N SER A 63 -2.56 7.64 -5.21
CA SER A 63 -3.29 8.90 -4.97
C SER A 63 -3.37 9.82 -6.19
N GLN A 64 -2.39 9.73 -7.11
CA GLN A 64 -2.35 10.52 -8.35
C GLN A 64 -3.24 9.97 -9.47
N GLY A 65 -3.63 8.70 -9.39
CA GLY A 65 -4.41 8.01 -10.41
C GLY A 65 -5.91 8.01 -10.14
N PRO A 66 -6.68 7.25 -10.93
CA PRO A 66 -8.07 6.94 -10.57
C PRO A 66 -8.10 6.20 -9.23
N TRP A 67 -8.77 6.77 -8.23
CA TRP A 67 -8.84 6.13 -6.91
C TRP A 67 -9.58 4.81 -6.99
N PRO A 68 -9.01 3.70 -6.46
CA PRO A 68 -9.63 2.38 -6.54
C PRO A 68 -10.98 2.35 -5.81
N ALA A 69 -11.82 1.37 -6.14
CA ALA A 69 -13.08 1.16 -5.43
C ALA A 69 -12.83 0.84 -3.95
N ALA A 70 -11.74 0.11 -3.70
CA ALA A 70 -11.35 -0.34 -2.39
C ALA A 70 -9.84 -0.56 -2.30
N MET A 71 -9.27 -0.29 -1.14
CA MET A 71 -7.87 -0.58 -0.85
C MET A 71 -7.76 -1.29 0.49
N VAL A 72 -7.07 -2.42 0.49
CA VAL A 72 -6.70 -3.16 1.70
C VAL A 72 -5.19 -3.02 1.85
N CYS A 73 -4.76 -2.32 2.88
CA CYS A 73 -3.36 -2.03 3.13
C CYS A 73 -3.11 -1.84 4.64
N GLY A 74 -1.86 -1.62 5.04
CA GLY A 74 -1.56 -1.24 6.43
C GLY A 74 -2.17 0.12 6.82
N ASP A 75 -2.02 0.49 8.09
CA ASP A 75 -2.40 1.82 8.58
C ASP A 75 -1.49 2.90 7.98
N VAL A 76 -1.88 3.45 6.82
CA VAL A 76 -1.09 4.43 6.07
C VAL A 76 -0.80 5.68 6.90
N GLU A 77 -1.79 6.20 7.62
CA GLU A 77 -1.59 7.36 8.50
C GLU A 77 -0.61 7.06 9.64
N GLY A 78 -0.76 5.87 10.26
CA GLY A 78 0.17 5.39 11.27
C GLY A 78 1.59 5.27 10.73
N PHE A 79 1.73 4.76 9.50
CA PHE A 79 3.01 4.60 8.84
C PHE A 79 3.66 5.94 8.47
N ILE A 80 2.89 6.93 7.99
CA ILE A 80 3.38 8.30 7.76
C ILE A 80 3.96 8.88 9.06
N ARG A 81 3.21 8.84 10.16
CA ARG A 81 3.67 9.34 11.47
C ARG A 81 4.95 8.64 11.94
N GLY A 82 4.99 7.32 11.85
CA GLY A 82 6.15 6.52 12.24
C GLY A 82 7.39 6.84 11.39
N ASN A 83 7.21 7.05 10.08
CA ASN A 83 8.30 7.42 9.18
C ASN A 83 8.83 8.83 9.45
N GLU A 84 7.94 9.80 9.71
CA GLU A 84 8.33 11.16 10.09
C GLU A 84 9.11 11.20 11.40
N GLU A 85 8.67 10.44 12.40
CA GLU A 85 9.38 10.30 13.68
C GLU A 85 10.75 9.68 13.50
N SER A 86 10.83 8.57 12.76
CA SER A 86 12.09 7.88 12.47
C SER A 86 13.06 8.83 11.75
N ALA A 87 12.58 9.60 10.76
CA ALA A 87 13.41 10.56 10.06
C ALA A 87 13.85 11.74 10.95
N ARG A 88 13.01 12.18 11.89
CA ARG A 88 13.39 13.18 12.90
C ARG A 88 14.50 12.65 13.80
N GLU A 89 14.41 11.40 14.23
CA GLU A 89 15.45 10.74 15.01
C GLU A 89 16.76 10.59 14.21
N ALA A 90 16.68 10.13 12.97
CA ALA A 90 17.84 10.02 12.08
C ALA A 90 18.53 11.38 11.87
N ARG A 91 17.76 12.47 11.69
CA ARG A 91 18.31 13.84 11.62
C ARG A 91 19.04 14.25 12.90
N ARG A 92 18.48 13.93 14.08
CA ARG A 92 19.11 14.20 15.38
C ARG A 92 20.40 13.40 15.55
N ALA A 93 20.41 12.11 15.21
CA ALA A 93 21.59 11.27 15.26
C ALA A 93 22.70 11.78 14.32
N MET A 94 22.36 12.19 13.10
CA MET A 94 23.32 12.83 12.18
C MET A 94 23.89 14.13 12.74
N ALA A 95 23.05 14.98 13.35
CA ALA A 95 23.52 16.22 14.00
C ALA A 95 24.49 15.95 15.17
N ARG A 96 24.44 14.78 15.80
CA ARG A 96 25.39 14.30 16.83
C ARG A 96 26.59 13.54 16.28
N GLY A 97 26.67 13.31 14.96
CA GLY A 97 27.73 12.51 14.34
C GLY A 97 27.57 10.99 14.48
N GLU A 98 26.38 10.52 14.89
CA GLU A 98 26.07 9.10 15.16
C GLU A 98 25.32 8.42 14.00
N GLY A 99 24.69 9.18 13.11
CA GLY A 99 23.84 8.67 12.03
C GLY A 99 24.57 8.39 10.72
N LYS A 100 24.22 7.31 10.01
CA LYS A 100 24.79 6.93 8.70
C LYS A 100 23.81 6.94 7.52
N THR A 101 22.50 6.90 7.79
CA THR A 101 21.48 6.79 6.74
C THR A 101 20.40 7.84 6.91
N ARG A 102 20.05 8.52 5.82
CA ARG A 102 18.91 9.41 5.75
C ARG A 102 17.66 8.59 5.43
N ILE A 103 16.65 8.72 6.28
CA ILE A 103 15.33 8.14 6.02
C ILE A 103 14.61 9.07 5.03
N SER A 104 14.08 8.49 3.95
CA SER A 104 13.24 9.20 2.99
C SER A 104 11.88 9.44 3.63
N CYS A 105 11.36 10.67 3.51
CA CYS A 105 9.99 10.98 3.87
C CYS A 105 9.29 11.57 2.67
N PRO A 106 8.00 11.26 2.48
CA PRO A 106 7.19 11.99 1.52
C PRO A 106 7.20 13.48 1.87
N THR A 107 7.14 14.30 0.84
CA THR A 107 6.94 15.74 0.98
C THR A 107 5.57 16.01 1.58
N ARG A 108 5.39 17.21 2.14
CA ARG A 108 4.09 17.64 2.66
C ARG A 108 2.97 17.51 1.62
N ARG A 109 3.29 17.82 0.37
CA ARG A 109 2.34 17.72 -0.74
C ARG A 109 1.94 16.27 -1.02
N GLU A 110 2.91 15.36 -1.05
CA GLU A 110 2.64 13.92 -1.25
C GLU A 110 1.79 13.36 -0.11
N VAL A 111 2.06 13.77 1.14
CA VAL A 111 1.21 13.42 2.29
C VAL A 111 -0.21 13.96 2.12
N GLU A 112 -0.37 15.23 1.73
CA GLU A 112 -1.70 15.83 1.51
C GLU A 112 -2.50 15.07 0.43
N GLU A 113 -1.86 14.69 -0.68
CA GLU A 113 -2.49 13.94 -1.77
C GLU A 113 -2.90 12.51 -1.34
N ILE A 114 -2.06 11.81 -0.56
CA ILE A 114 -2.41 10.50 0.03
C ILE A 114 -3.62 10.65 0.96
N LEU A 115 -3.57 11.62 1.89
CA LEU A 115 -4.62 11.81 2.88
C LEU A 115 -5.95 12.27 2.25
N GLU A 116 -5.91 13.01 1.15
CA GLU A 116 -7.10 13.38 0.39
C GLU A 116 -7.81 12.14 -0.16
N MET A 117 -7.07 11.21 -0.78
CA MET A 117 -7.61 9.94 -1.26
C MET A 117 -8.23 9.13 -0.11
N LEU A 118 -7.52 9.00 1.01
CA LEU A 118 -8.02 8.24 2.18
C LEU A 118 -9.23 8.92 2.82
N GLY A 119 -9.27 10.25 2.85
CA GLY A 119 -10.43 11.03 3.31
C GLY A 119 -11.67 10.83 2.44
N GLY A 120 -11.49 10.39 1.19
CA GLY A 120 -12.58 9.94 0.31
C GLY A 120 -13.17 8.58 0.68
N CYS A 121 -12.66 7.89 1.69
CA CYS A 121 -13.03 6.51 1.99
C CYS A 121 -13.72 6.32 3.35
N ASP A 122 -14.59 5.31 3.43
CA ASP A 122 -15.02 4.72 4.70
C ASP A 122 -13.98 3.70 5.17
N LEU A 123 -13.72 3.69 6.48
CA LEU A 123 -12.67 2.86 7.08
C LEU A 123 -13.26 1.70 7.88
N VAL A 124 -12.76 0.49 7.62
CA VAL A 124 -13.05 -0.69 8.43
C VAL A 124 -11.74 -1.36 8.86
N ASP A 125 -11.56 -1.54 10.17
CA ASP A 125 -10.46 -2.33 10.70
C ASP A 125 -10.71 -3.82 10.36
N LEU A 126 -9.75 -4.46 9.69
CA LEU A 126 -9.87 -5.85 9.24
C LEU A 126 -9.68 -6.84 10.40
N VAL A 127 -8.98 -6.41 11.45
CA VAL A 127 -8.75 -7.14 12.70
C VAL A 127 -9.27 -6.29 13.85
N GLY A 128 -10.07 -6.88 14.76
CA GLY A 128 -10.65 -6.16 15.89
C GLY A 128 -9.61 -5.52 16.81
N LYS A 129 -9.97 -4.42 17.48
CA LYS A 129 -9.07 -3.67 18.38
C LYS A 129 -8.43 -4.57 19.45
N GLU A 130 -7.10 -4.48 19.51
CA GLU A 130 -6.14 -4.99 20.51
C GLU A 130 -6.37 -6.39 21.10
N GLY A 131 -5.37 -7.27 20.93
CA GLY A 131 -5.23 -8.52 21.69
C GLY A 131 -5.25 -9.82 20.89
N SER A 132 -5.39 -9.78 19.56
CA SER A 132 -5.40 -10.97 18.70
C SER A 132 -4.27 -11.05 17.67
N ALA A 133 -3.40 -10.04 17.61
CA ALA A 133 -2.22 -10.10 16.75
C ALA A 133 -1.29 -11.23 17.25
N LEU A 134 -1.02 -12.21 16.39
CA LEU A 134 -0.02 -13.23 16.65
C LEU A 134 1.34 -12.55 16.82
N ALA A 135 2.08 -12.91 17.87
CA ALA A 135 3.40 -12.35 18.12
C ALA A 135 4.27 -12.40 16.85
N GLY A 136 4.82 -11.25 16.44
CA GLY A 136 5.58 -11.09 15.20
C GLY A 136 4.77 -10.62 13.98
N TRP A 137 3.45 -10.49 14.10
CA TRP A 137 2.57 -9.94 13.06
C TRP A 137 2.14 -8.50 13.35
N ASP A 138 2.67 -7.82 14.37
CA ASP A 138 2.24 -6.46 14.75
C ASP A 138 2.39 -5.44 13.60
N ALA A 139 3.35 -5.65 12.69
CA ALA A 139 3.53 -4.82 11.49
C ALA A 139 2.50 -5.09 10.37
N ILE A 140 1.87 -6.27 10.38
CA ILE A 140 0.89 -6.72 9.36
C ILE A 140 -0.54 -6.73 9.93
N GLY A 141 -0.68 -6.82 11.26
CA GLY A 141 -1.93 -7.02 11.99
C GLY A 141 -2.85 -5.80 12.04
N HIS A 142 -2.40 -4.67 11.49
CA HIS A 142 -3.19 -3.44 11.37
C HIS A 142 -3.57 -3.16 9.91
N GLN A 143 -3.95 -4.21 9.17
CA GLN A 143 -4.58 -4.01 7.87
C GLN A 143 -5.92 -3.30 8.06
N LYS A 144 -6.14 -2.28 7.25
CA LYS A 144 -7.35 -1.49 7.17
C LYS A 144 -7.94 -1.67 5.78
N VAL A 145 -9.27 -1.58 5.71
CA VAL A 145 -9.98 -1.51 4.44
C VAL A 145 -10.52 -0.10 4.26
N TYR A 146 -10.10 0.54 3.17
CA TYR A 146 -10.55 1.84 2.72
C TYR A 146 -11.53 1.61 1.57
N TRP A 147 -12.81 1.92 1.79
CA TRP A 147 -13.87 1.83 0.79
C TRP A 147 -14.14 3.20 0.21
N ARG A 148 -13.94 3.39 -1.09
CA ARG A 148 -14.21 4.70 -1.70
C ARG A 148 -15.70 5.04 -1.59
N ARG A 149 -16.01 6.20 -0.99
CA ARG A 149 -17.39 6.69 -0.91
C ARG A 149 -17.93 6.99 -2.30
N LYS A 150 -19.21 6.69 -2.52
CA LYS A 150 -19.88 7.07 -3.77
C LYS A 150 -20.14 8.57 -3.74
N VAL A 151 -19.77 9.28 -4.81
CA VAL A 151 -20.11 10.69 -4.95
C VAL A 151 -21.63 10.80 -5.16
N GLY A 152 -22.37 11.23 -4.13
CA GLY A 152 -23.83 11.42 -4.17
C GLY A 152 -24.65 10.81 -3.03
N GLU A 153 -24.02 10.22 -2.01
CA GLU A 153 -24.67 9.85 -0.73
C GLU A 153 -24.27 10.80 0.40
#